data_AF-A0A382FL09-F1
#
_entry.id   AF-A0A382FL09-F1
#
_cell.length_a   1.000
_cell.length_b   1.000
_cell.length_c   1.000
_cell.angle_alpha   90.00
_cell.angle_beta   90.00
_cell.angle_gamma   90.00
#
_symmetry.space_group_name_H-M   'P 1'
#
loop_
_entity.id
_entity.type
_entity.pdbx_description
1 polymer ?
#
loop_
_entity_poly.entity_id
_entity_poly.type
_entity_poly.pdbx_seq_one_letter_code
_entity_poly.pdbx_strand_id
1 'polypeptide(L)'
;MRQRTASGLVLLLLLSSLSVGMVSADFSQARNPSIIDADDGSNSEYSQDFQSGSPWIESSLWERVDSGAEQVRVTVITRSLAMLNQWQHDNDAIEEQKPAKSGESLVTIDPIDGQVDHRTFWMDSGIFHKLPGVPGVIAILDAENTPEPYDTMPFESPPGFEPEAVRSGEIHGANDAWERGYAGEGIVVAVADTGVDFGHPDLNGTQARVTDTKSPYEGWPLMFDHNSMYYWLLYGDAYPARGTWYADTSIIDYDNNTDGLLDDSEYNITGVNASLSGAYHLGEHPDWRLIDKAGGDVPILVVDDRISGLYETVYPDINRDGQFSNDVAMRPGEETAGLDTDGDGLWDISGGLVYWVADGTNGVPYTDTYAARHGYANRIPGAGNLTLFMIESGSHGTLCASAVAAQGIVSDGKVLGMAPNATISSI
;
A
#
# COMPACT_ATOMS: atom_id res chain seq x y z
N MET A 1 -23.14 -12.99 -51.08
CA MET A 1 -21.96 -13.76 -50.58
C MET A 1 -21.78 -13.48 -49.10
N ARG A 2 -22.52 -14.21 -48.26
CA ARG A 2 -22.45 -14.26 -46.79
C ARG A 2 -23.34 -15.43 -46.39
N GLN A 3 -22.82 -16.67 -46.42
CA GLN A 3 -23.53 -17.87 -45.92
C GLN A 3 -22.71 -19.18 -46.00
N ARG A 4 -21.39 -19.17 -45.69
CA ARG A 4 -20.61 -20.43 -45.65
C ARG A 4 -19.54 -20.58 -44.56
N THR A 5 -19.44 -19.69 -43.58
CA THR A 5 -18.42 -19.81 -42.50
C THR A 5 -18.97 -20.08 -41.10
N ALA A 6 -20.27 -20.40 -40.97
CA ALA A 6 -20.90 -20.68 -39.67
C ALA A 6 -21.07 -22.17 -39.33
N SER A 7 -20.74 -23.10 -40.23
CA SER A 7 -20.96 -24.55 -40.01
C SER A 7 -19.72 -25.33 -39.56
N GLY A 8 -18.54 -24.71 -39.53
CA GLY A 8 -17.28 -25.36 -39.10
C GLY A 8 -17.01 -25.29 -37.60
N LEU A 9 -17.51 -24.28 -36.89
CA LEU A 9 -17.20 -24.06 -35.47
C LEU A 9 -18.09 -24.86 -34.50
N VAL A 10 -19.30 -25.25 -34.92
CA VAL A 10 -20.25 -25.98 -34.04
C VAL A 10 -19.93 -27.48 -33.97
N LEU A 11 -19.23 -28.05 -34.96
CA LEU A 11 -18.87 -29.48 -34.97
C LEU A 11 -17.62 -29.79 -34.11
N LEU A 12 -16.80 -28.79 -33.79
CA LEU A 12 -15.62 -28.95 -32.92
C LEU A 12 -15.94 -28.80 -31.42
N LEU A 13 -17.08 -28.19 -31.07
CA LEU A 13 -17.53 -28.00 -29.68
C LEU A 13 -18.36 -29.18 -29.14
N LEU A 14 -18.74 -30.16 -29.97
CA LEU A 14 -19.55 -31.33 -29.57
C LEU A 14 -18.74 -32.63 -29.39
N LEU A 15 -17.40 -32.59 -29.51
CA LEU A 15 -16.54 -33.78 -29.43
C LEU A 15 -15.58 -33.82 -28.22
N SER A 16 -15.63 -32.85 -27.30
CA SER A 16 -14.74 -32.81 -26.12
C SER A 16 -15.39 -33.22 -24.79
N SER A 17 -16.68 -33.53 -24.76
CA SER A 17 -17.36 -34.07 -23.57
C SER A 17 -17.80 -35.50 -23.84
N LEU A 18 -16.97 -36.48 -23.44
CA LEU A 18 -17.31 -37.85 -22.99
C LEU A 18 -16.09 -38.79 -23.17
N SER A 19 -15.27 -38.94 -22.13
CA SER A 19 -14.51 -40.19 -21.88
C SER A 19 -13.86 -40.19 -20.50
N VAL A 20 -14.67 -40.48 -19.47
CA VAL A 20 -14.19 -41.10 -18.23
C VAL A 20 -14.24 -42.61 -18.46
N GLY A 21 -13.11 -43.30 -18.32
CA GLY A 21 -13.08 -44.77 -18.35
C GLY A 21 -11.69 -45.39 -18.53
N MET A 22 -11.04 -45.67 -17.40
CA MET A 22 -9.97 -46.65 -17.12
C MET A 22 -9.17 -47.26 -18.30
N VAL A 23 -7.86 -47.00 -18.32
CA VAL A 23 -6.85 -48.01 -18.70
C VAL A 23 -5.60 -47.82 -17.84
N SER A 24 -5.33 -48.81 -17.00
CA SER A 24 -4.03 -49.05 -16.38
C SER A 24 -3.05 -49.58 -17.43
N ALA A 25 -1.92 -48.91 -17.63
CA ALA A 25 -0.76 -49.51 -18.29
C ALA A 25 0.52 -48.78 -17.84
N ASP A 26 1.40 -49.52 -17.19
CA ASP A 26 2.80 -49.18 -16.91
C ASP A 26 3.48 -48.60 -18.15
N PHE A 27 4.02 -47.39 -18.02
CA PHE A 27 5.10 -46.90 -18.89
C PHE A 27 6.23 -46.37 -18.02
N SER A 28 7.31 -47.14 -17.99
CA SER A 28 8.59 -46.81 -17.41
C SER A 28 9.19 -45.55 -18.06
N GLN A 29 9.27 -44.46 -17.32
CA GLN A 29 10.04 -43.28 -17.72
C GLN A 29 11.39 -43.29 -17.00
N ALA A 30 12.46 -43.33 -17.79
CA ALA A 30 13.83 -43.22 -17.28
C ALA A 30 14.02 -41.84 -16.63
N ARG A 31 14.19 -41.81 -15.30
CA ARG A 31 14.55 -40.60 -14.55
C ARG A 31 16.01 -40.22 -14.86
N ASN A 32 16.18 -39.01 -15.37
CA ASN A 32 17.47 -38.34 -15.48
C ASN A 32 17.87 -37.84 -14.07
N PRO A 33 19.01 -38.23 -13.47
CA PRO A 33 19.27 -37.99 -12.05
C PRO A 33 19.70 -36.56 -11.67
N SER A 34 19.61 -35.59 -12.58
CA SER A 34 20.19 -34.25 -12.40
C SER A 34 19.16 -33.12 -12.26
N ILE A 35 17.88 -33.42 -12.04
CA ILE A 35 16.84 -32.44 -11.73
C ILE A 35 16.08 -32.96 -10.51
N ILE A 36 16.25 -32.28 -9.38
CA ILE A 36 15.41 -32.49 -8.20
C ILE A 36 14.19 -31.61 -8.41
N ASP A 37 13.04 -32.22 -8.75
CA ASP A 37 11.75 -31.54 -8.69
C ASP A 37 11.46 -31.19 -7.23
N ALA A 38 11.33 -29.90 -6.93
CA ALA A 38 11.06 -29.39 -5.58
C ALA A 38 9.62 -29.65 -5.11
N ASP A 39 8.76 -30.20 -5.97
CA ASP A 39 7.31 -30.34 -5.72
C ASP A 39 6.81 -31.79 -5.60
N ASP A 40 7.67 -32.82 -5.64
CA ASP A 40 7.25 -34.22 -5.40
C ASP A 40 7.27 -34.59 -3.90
N GLY A 41 6.86 -33.62 -3.07
CA GLY A 41 6.60 -33.80 -1.65
C GLY A 41 5.10 -33.90 -1.44
N SER A 42 4.57 -35.12 -1.35
CA SER A 42 3.23 -35.37 -0.83
C SER A 42 3.12 -34.84 0.60
N ASN A 43 2.75 -33.56 0.77
CA ASN A 43 2.41 -32.97 2.05
C ASN A 43 1.04 -33.51 2.47
N SER A 44 1.03 -34.69 3.08
CA SER A 44 0.03 -34.99 4.09
C SER A 44 0.22 -33.94 5.18
N GLU A 45 -0.73 -33.00 5.29
CA GLU A 45 -0.83 -32.10 6.45
C GLU A 45 -0.95 -32.96 7.71
N TYR A 46 0.20 -33.25 8.31
CA TYR A 46 0.26 -33.63 9.69
C TYR A 46 -0.03 -32.35 10.47
N SER A 47 -1.23 -32.26 11.04
CA SER A 47 -1.47 -31.47 12.23
C SER A 47 -0.53 -31.99 13.33
N GLN A 48 0.71 -31.53 13.33
CA GLN A 48 1.61 -31.70 14.46
C GLN A 48 1.05 -30.83 15.58
N ASP A 49 0.37 -31.49 16.53
CA ASP A 49 0.23 -30.99 17.89
C ASP A 49 1.63 -30.74 18.44
N PHE A 50 2.15 -29.53 18.26
CA PHE A 50 3.33 -29.05 18.95
C PHE A 50 2.97 -28.98 20.44
N GLN A 51 3.51 -29.90 21.22
CA GLN A 51 3.47 -29.79 22.68
C GLN A 51 4.13 -28.46 23.08
N SER A 52 3.37 -27.67 23.85
CA SER A 52 3.74 -26.41 24.49
C SER A 52 5.12 -26.49 25.16
N GLY A 53 6.17 -26.09 24.44
CA GLY A 53 7.45 -25.72 25.05
C GLY A 53 7.31 -24.37 25.75
N SER A 54 8.17 -24.07 26.72
CA SER A 54 8.27 -22.71 27.25
C SER A 54 8.61 -21.75 26.11
N PRO A 55 8.00 -20.55 26.03
CA PRO A 55 8.35 -19.57 25.02
C PRO A 55 9.85 -19.24 25.03
N TRP A 56 10.40 -18.96 23.85
CA TRP A 56 11.73 -18.34 23.78
C TRP A 56 11.63 -16.88 24.22
N ILE A 57 12.57 -16.42 25.04
CA ILE A 57 12.56 -15.04 25.58
C ILE A 57 13.94 -14.45 25.36
N GLU A 58 13.99 -13.25 24.78
CA GLU A 58 15.22 -12.49 24.64
C GLU A 58 15.77 -12.07 26.01
N SER A 59 17.07 -12.30 26.26
CA SER A 59 17.66 -12.10 27.59
C SER A 59 17.71 -10.64 28.02
N SER A 60 17.82 -9.72 27.06
CA SER A 60 17.81 -8.26 27.25
C SER A 60 16.57 -7.76 27.98
N LEU A 61 15.41 -8.42 27.81
CA LEU A 61 14.18 -8.09 28.56
C LEU A 61 14.36 -8.30 30.07
N TRP A 62 14.95 -9.43 30.48
CA TRP A 62 15.23 -9.70 31.89
C TRP A 62 16.26 -8.73 32.45
N GLU A 63 17.27 -8.38 31.66
CA GLU A 63 18.27 -7.37 32.06
C GLU A 63 17.62 -6.00 32.30
N ARG A 64 16.65 -5.58 31.48
CA ARG A 64 15.86 -4.35 31.70
C ARG A 64 15.01 -4.41 32.96
N VAL A 65 14.30 -5.51 33.16
CA VAL A 65 13.46 -5.72 34.35
C VAL A 65 14.33 -5.70 35.63
N ASP A 66 15.43 -6.45 35.63
CA ASP A 66 16.35 -6.57 36.78
C ASP A 66 17.13 -5.27 37.06
N SER A 67 17.36 -4.45 36.03
CA SER A 67 17.97 -3.12 36.18
C SER A 67 16.97 -2.03 36.62
N GLY A 68 15.69 -2.38 36.79
CA GLY A 68 14.68 -1.51 37.38
C GLY A 68 13.88 -0.67 36.37
N ALA A 69 13.77 -1.10 35.11
CA ALA A 69 12.85 -0.46 34.16
C ALA A 69 11.41 -0.54 34.67
N GLU A 70 10.64 0.56 34.62
CA GLU A 70 9.22 0.57 35.01
C GLU A 70 8.33 -0.11 33.95
N GLN A 71 8.68 0.07 32.68
CA GLN A 71 8.01 -0.54 31.54
C GLN A 71 9.02 -1.18 30.61
N VAL A 72 8.57 -2.19 29.86
CA VAL A 72 9.33 -2.81 28.78
C VAL A 72 8.47 -2.84 27.52
N ARG A 73 9.10 -2.66 26.36
CA ARG A 73 8.42 -2.84 25.06
C ARG A 73 8.73 -4.23 24.53
N VAL A 74 7.68 -5.03 24.31
CA VAL A 74 7.82 -6.42 23.85
C VAL A 74 7.23 -6.59 22.46
N THR A 75 7.83 -7.46 21.66
CA THR A 75 7.18 -8.08 20.48
C THR A 75 6.88 -9.52 20.82
N VAL A 76 5.60 -9.87 20.90
CA VAL A 76 5.14 -11.24 21.21
C VAL A 76 4.77 -11.94 19.92
N ILE A 77 5.45 -13.04 19.61
CA ILE A 77 5.06 -13.97 18.54
C ILE A 77 4.10 -15.00 19.16
N THR A 78 2.90 -15.12 18.61
CA THR A 78 1.83 -15.97 19.17
C THR A 78 1.04 -16.70 18.08
N ARG A 79 0.41 -17.82 18.44
CA ARG A 79 -0.60 -18.51 17.61
C ARG A 79 -2.04 -18.08 17.90
N SER A 80 -2.22 -17.27 18.94
CA SER A 80 -3.52 -16.74 19.33
C SER A 80 -3.35 -15.29 19.77
N LEU A 81 -3.79 -14.38 18.90
CA LEU A 81 -3.91 -12.99 19.26
C LEU A 81 -5.11 -12.76 20.16
N ALA A 82 -6.16 -13.59 20.09
CA ALA A 82 -7.31 -13.47 20.99
C ALA A 82 -6.93 -13.71 22.46
N MET A 83 -6.14 -14.76 22.74
CA MET A 83 -5.66 -15.05 24.09
C MET A 83 -4.70 -13.97 24.61
N LEU A 84 -3.81 -13.46 23.75
CA LEU A 84 -2.94 -12.34 24.07
C LEU A 84 -3.75 -11.07 24.36
N ASN A 85 -4.75 -10.77 23.54
CA ASN A 85 -5.62 -9.62 23.69
C ASN A 85 -6.40 -9.67 25.01
N GLN A 86 -7.00 -10.82 25.36
CA GLN A 86 -7.67 -11.00 26.63
C GLN A 86 -6.71 -10.78 27.81
N TRP A 87 -5.50 -11.35 27.74
CA TRP A 87 -4.50 -11.16 28.78
C TRP A 87 -4.08 -9.70 28.93
N GLN A 88 -3.93 -8.96 27.82
CA GLN A 88 -3.62 -7.53 27.86
C GLN A 88 -4.72 -6.73 28.55
N HIS A 89 -6.00 -6.99 28.24
CA HIS A 89 -7.13 -6.35 28.92
C HIS A 89 -7.18 -6.69 30.42
N ASP A 90 -6.94 -7.94 30.79
CA ASP A 90 -6.96 -8.39 32.19
C ASP A 90 -5.82 -7.79 33.04
N ASN A 91 -4.74 -7.34 32.40
CA ASN A 91 -3.53 -6.82 33.06
C ASN A 91 -3.23 -5.35 32.70
N ASP A 92 -4.16 -4.63 32.08
CA ASP A 92 -4.01 -3.22 31.69
C ASP A 92 -2.76 -2.94 30.82
N ALA A 93 -2.41 -3.89 29.95
CA ALA A 93 -1.27 -3.83 29.04
C ALA A 93 -1.72 -3.53 27.60
N ILE A 94 -2.64 -2.57 27.45
CA ILE A 94 -3.23 -2.16 26.17
C ILE A 94 -2.70 -0.78 25.76
N GLU A 95 -2.48 -0.58 24.46
CA GLU A 95 -2.17 0.74 23.92
C GLU A 95 -3.47 1.52 23.64
N GLU A 96 -3.52 2.78 24.05
CA GLU A 96 -4.73 3.60 23.91
C GLU A 96 -4.95 4.07 22.47
N GLN A 97 -6.13 3.77 21.92
CA GLN A 97 -6.67 4.37 20.70
C GLN A 97 -7.58 5.56 21.05
N LYS A 98 -7.45 6.68 20.34
CA LYS A 98 -8.34 7.84 20.52
C LYS A 98 -9.76 7.53 20.01
N PRO A 99 -10.80 8.11 20.63
CA PRO A 99 -12.18 7.91 20.16
C PRO A 99 -12.37 8.42 18.72
N ALA A 100 -13.47 8.00 18.08
CA ALA A 100 -13.89 8.52 16.78
C ALA A 100 -14.14 10.04 16.86
N LYS A 101 -13.65 10.80 15.87
CA LYS A 101 -14.02 12.21 15.64
C LYS A 101 -15.35 12.28 14.87
N SER A 102 -15.84 13.49 14.62
CA SER A 102 -17.07 13.69 13.84
C SER A 102 -16.93 13.11 12.44
N GLY A 103 -17.91 12.32 12.00
CA GLY A 103 -17.87 11.64 10.70
C GLY A 103 -17.03 10.36 10.67
N GLU A 104 -16.38 9.97 11.77
CA GLU A 104 -15.64 8.71 11.87
C GLU A 104 -16.43 7.65 12.64
N SER A 105 -16.10 6.37 12.43
CA SER A 105 -16.57 5.28 13.27
C SER A 105 -15.44 4.31 13.63
N LEU A 106 -15.53 3.69 14.80
CA LEU A 106 -14.61 2.64 15.26
C LEU A 106 -15.34 1.30 15.21
N VAL A 107 -14.81 0.37 14.43
CA VAL A 107 -15.35 -0.99 14.27
C VAL A 107 -14.34 -2.00 14.79
N THR A 108 -14.70 -2.70 15.87
CA THR A 108 -13.86 -3.76 16.42
C THR A 108 -13.83 -4.96 15.47
N ILE A 109 -12.63 -5.50 15.25
CA ILE A 109 -12.41 -6.69 14.42
C ILE A 109 -11.67 -7.70 15.28
N ASP A 110 -12.26 -8.88 15.42
CA ASP A 110 -11.62 -9.97 16.14
C ASP A 110 -10.47 -10.55 15.33
N PRO A 111 -9.31 -10.81 15.95
CA PRO A 111 -8.19 -11.42 15.25
C PRO A 111 -8.49 -12.88 14.87
N ILE A 112 -7.87 -13.35 13.79
CA ILE A 112 -7.96 -14.74 13.36
C ILE A 112 -6.93 -15.56 14.15
N ASP A 113 -7.42 -16.49 14.97
CA ASP A 113 -6.56 -17.42 15.70
C ASP A 113 -6.12 -18.62 14.83
N GLY A 114 -5.02 -19.25 15.23
CA GLY A 114 -4.48 -20.45 14.59
C GLY A 114 -3.34 -20.19 13.60
N GLN A 115 -3.06 -18.93 13.28
CA GLN A 115 -1.90 -18.51 12.49
C GLN A 115 -0.79 -17.96 13.39
N VAL A 116 0.45 -17.99 12.91
CA VAL A 116 1.55 -17.31 13.60
C VAL A 116 1.48 -15.83 13.27
N ASP A 117 1.19 -15.02 14.28
CA ASP A 117 1.18 -13.57 14.21
C ASP A 117 2.09 -12.98 15.28
N HIS A 118 2.25 -11.66 15.26
CA HIS A 118 2.97 -10.92 16.29
C HIS A 118 2.23 -9.65 16.69
N ARG A 119 2.47 -9.20 17.92
CA ARG A 119 2.03 -7.90 18.40
C ARG A 119 3.13 -7.25 19.22
N THR A 120 3.37 -5.97 18.94
CA THR A 120 4.30 -5.14 19.71
C THR A 120 3.51 -4.20 20.61
N PHE A 121 3.84 -4.13 21.89
CA PHE A 121 3.16 -3.25 22.85
C PHE A 121 4.03 -2.95 24.08
N TRP A 122 3.71 -1.87 24.78
CA TRP A 122 4.27 -1.55 26.09
C TRP A 122 3.54 -2.27 27.22
N MET A 123 4.29 -2.66 28.25
CA MET A 123 3.71 -3.23 29.47
C MET A 123 4.52 -2.89 30.72
N ASP A 124 3.88 -2.92 31.89
CA ASP A 124 4.55 -2.81 33.18
C ASP A 124 5.53 -3.99 33.38
N SER A 125 6.77 -3.67 33.78
CA SER A 125 7.82 -4.69 33.93
C SER A 125 7.53 -5.68 35.06
N GLY A 126 6.78 -5.26 36.08
CA GLY A 126 6.40 -6.08 37.23
C GLY A 126 5.48 -7.24 36.88
N ILE A 127 4.77 -7.18 35.75
CA ILE A 127 3.93 -8.28 35.24
C ILE A 127 4.58 -9.08 34.10
N PHE A 128 5.79 -8.73 33.66
CA PHE A 128 6.50 -9.43 32.58
C PHE A 128 6.61 -10.94 32.80
N HIS A 129 6.90 -11.38 34.03
CA HIS A 129 6.99 -12.80 34.39
C HIS A 129 5.72 -13.62 34.15
N LYS A 130 4.56 -12.98 33.94
CA LYS A 130 3.29 -13.65 33.63
C LYS A 130 3.09 -13.90 32.14
N LEU A 131 3.71 -13.07 31.28
CA LEU A 131 3.52 -13.11 29.83
C LEU A 131 3.91 -14.46 29.18
N PRO A 132 4.99 -15.15 29.60
CA PRO A 132 5.31 -16.49 29.08
C PRO A 132 4.25 -17.56 29.39
N GLY A 133 3.35 -17.30 30.35
CA GLY A 133 2.24 -18.18 30.71
C GLY A 133 1.00 -18.03 29.82
N VAL A 134 0.99 -17.06 28.91
CA VAL A 134 -0.16 -16.83 28.01
C VAL A 134 -0.23 -17.95 26.96
N PRO A 135 -1.37 -18.66 26.86
CA PRO A 135 -1.52 -19.73 25.87
C PRO A 135 -1.30 -19.23 24.44
N GLY A 136 -0.49 -19.97 23.68
CA GLY A 136 -0.19 -19.66 22.28
C GLY A 136 1.06 -18.81 22.06
N VAL A 137 1.65 -18.21 23.10
CA VAL A 137 2.92 -17.49 22.99
C VAL A 137 4.05 -18.45 22.58
N ILE A 138 4.79 -18.07 21.55
CA ILE A 138 5.93 -18.82 20.99
C ILE A 138 7.25 -18.16 21.39
N ALA A 139 7.34 -16.84 21.24
CA ALA A 139 8.53 -16.07 21.51
C ALA A 139 8.21 -14.65 21.97
N ILE A 140 9.10 -14.08 22.78
CA ILE A 140 9.01 -12.70 23.29
C ILE A 140 10.34 -12.02 23.02
N LEU A 141 10.32 -11.02 22.15
CA LEU A 141 11.49 -10.23 21.74
C LEU A 141 11.48 -8.86 22.42
N ASP A 142 12.66 -8.31 22.64
CA ASP A 142 12.87 -6.94 23.11
C ASP A 142 12.66 -5.95 21.96
N ALA A 143 11.52 -5.26 21.96
CA ALA A 143 11.17 -4.32 20.90
C ALA A 143 11.87 -2.96 21.05
N GLU A 144 12.69 -2.78 22.09
CA GLU A 144 13.53 -1.59 22.26
C GLU A 144 14.92 -1.78 21.66
N ASN A 145 15.31 -3.01 21.33
CA ASN A 145 16.57 -3.27 20.66
C ASN A 145 16.46 -2.87 19.19
N THR A 146 17.48 -2.16 18.72
CA THR A 146 17.58 -1.83 17.29
C THR A 146 17.86 -3.13 16.54
N PRO A 147 17.23 -3.38 15.38
CA PRO A 147 17.63 -4.49 14.54
C PRO A 147 19.13 -4.40 14.26
N GLU A 148 19.85 -5.49 14.46
CA GLU A 148 21.26 -5.51 14.07
C GLU A 148 21.33 -5.35 12.55
N PRO A 149 22.13 -4.40 12.04
CA PRO A 149 22.40 -4.32 10.62
C PRO A 149 22.93 -5.68 10.18
N TYR A 150 22.30 -6.31 9.19
CA TYR A 150 22.97 -7.37 8.47
C TYR A 150 24.18 -6.74 7.81
N ASP A 151 25.39 -7.16 8.20
CA ASP A 151 26.68 -6.61 7.80
C ASP A 151 26.68 -6.02 6.37
N THR A 152 26.57 -4.69 6.30
CA THR A 152 26.77 -3.92 5.07
C THR A 152 28.08 -3.15 5.18
N MET A 153 29.16 -3.71 5.74
CA MET A 153 30.50 -3.16 5.49
C MET A 153 30.62 -2.99 3.98
N PRO A 154 30.44 -1.76 3.44
CA PRO A 154 30.58 -1.56 2.02
C PRO A 154 32.04 -1.91 1.79
N PHE A 155 32.35 -2.67 0.75
CA PHE A 155 33.72 -2.64 0.26
C PHE A 155 34.05 -1.15 0.08
N GLU A 156 35.06 -0.63 0.81
CA GLU A 156 35.46 0.76 0.64
C GLU A 156 35.56 1.00 -0.87
N SER A 157 34.72 1.90 -1.40
CA SER A 157 34.77 2.25 -2.81
C SER A 157 36.23 2.59 -3.11
N PRO A 158 36.88 1.88 -4.05
CA PRO A 158 38.28 2.14 -4.35
C PRO A 158 38.42 3.64 -4.64
N PRO A 159 39.40 4.34 -4.04
CA PRO A 159 39.53 5.79 -4.21
C PRO A 159 39.50 6.17 -5.70
N GLY A 160 38.52 6.98 -6.10
CA GLY A 160 38.36 7.44 -7.47
C GLY A 160 37.38 6.65 -8.35
N PHE A 161 36.62 5.70 -7.79
CA PHE A 161 35.52 5.03 -8.47
C PHE A 161 34.16 5.43 -7.87
N GLU A 162 33.44 6.27 -8.59
CA GLU A 162 32.03 6.63 -8.32
C GLU A 162 31.19 6.04 -9.47
N PRO A 163 30.57 4.86 -9.33
CA PRO A 163 29.75 4.29 -10.39
C PRO A 163 28.46 5.10 -10.58
N GLU A 164 28.45 6.01 -11.55
CA GLU A 164 27.29 6.84 -11.93
C GLU A 164 26.47 6.23 -13.10
N ALA A 165 26.62 4.93 -13.37
CA ALA A 165 26.07 4.34 -14.59
C ALA A 165 24.55 4.15 -14.53
N VAL A 166 23.82 4.96 -15.28
CA VAL A 166 22.37 4.79 -15.54
C VAL A 166 22.02 3.61 -16.48
N ARG A 167 23.02 2.86 -16.93
CA ARG A 167 22.90 1.72 -17.87
C ARG A 167 22.93 0.37 -17.15
N SER A 168 22.44 0.32 -15.91
CA SER A 168 22.44 -0.89 -15.09
C SER A 168 21.77 -2.07 -15.82
N GLY A 169 20.65 -1.84 -16.50
CA GLY A 169 19.97 -2.85 -17.33
C GLY A 169 20.89 -3.48 -18.38
N GLU A 170 21.64 -2.67 -19.11
CA GLU A 170 22.58 -3.18 -20.11
C GLU A 170 23.75 -3.94 -19.49
N ILE A 171 24.30 -3.42 -18.38
CA ILE A 171 25.43 -4.02 -17.68
C ILE A 171 25.06 -5.39 -17.12
N HIS A 172 23.83 -5.56 -16.65
CA HIS A 172 23.32 -6.79 -16.04
C HIS A 172 22.60 -7.73 -17.02
N GLY A 173 22.51 -7.37 -18.31
CA GLY A 173 21.93 -8.21 -19.36
C GLY A 173 20.40 -8.24 -19.41
N ALA A 174 19.72 -7.20 -18.89
CA ALA A 174 18.26 -7.08 -18.95
C ALA A 174 17.76 -7.05 -20.41
N ASN A 175 18.49 -6.38 -21.32
CA ASN A 175 18.14 -6.33 -22.74
C ASN A 175 18.04 -7.74 -23.36
N ASP A 176 18.97 -8.64 -23.03
CA ASP A 176 18.95 -10.03 -23.52
C ASP A 176 17.74 -10.81 -22.99
N ALA A 177 17.24 -10.46 -21.80
CA ALA A 177 16.02 -11.03 -21.23
C ALA A 177 14.76 -10.50 -21.93
N TRP A 178 14.70 -9.21 -22.23
CA TRP A 178 13.60 -8.59 -22.97
C TRP A 178 13.48 -9.14 -24.39
N GLU A 179 14.59 -9.35 -25.08
CA GLU A 179 14.61 -9.99 -26.41
C GLU A 179 14.03 -11.42 -26.40
N ARG A 180 14.03 -12.06 -25.23
CA ARG A 180 13.44 -13.39 -25.00
C ARG A 180 12.00 -13.32 -24.48
N GLY A 181 11.43 -12.12 -24.33
CA GLY A 181 10.06 -11.90 -23.87
C GLY A 181 9.90 -11.83 -22.34
N TYR A 182 10.96 -11.57 -21.60
CA TYR A 182 10.92 -11.42 -20.14
C TYR A 182 11.16 -9.96 -19.75
N ALA A 183 10.16 -9.09 -19.89
CA ALA A 183 10.27 -7.66 -19.55
C ALA A 183 9.47 -7.27 -18.30
N GLY A 184 8.89 -8.25 -17.58
CA GLY A 184 8.18 -8.03 -16.32
C GLY A 184 6.65 -8.11 -16.43
N GLU A 185 6.12 -8.53 -17.57
CA GLU A 185 4.68 -8.64 -17.79
C GLU A 185 3.99 -9.49 -16.71
N GLY A 186 2.98 -8.93 -16.06
CA GLY A 186 2.24 -9.60 -14.99
C GLY A 186 2.98 -9.68 -13.65
N ILE A 187 4.16 -9.08 -13.55
CA ILE A 187 4.93 -9.00 -12.30
C ILE A 187 4.58 -7.69 -11.57
N VAL A 188 4.33 -7.82 -10.28
CA VAL A 188 4.25 -6.71 -9.34
C VAL A 188 5.54 -6.69 -8.52
N VAL A 189 6.23 -5.56 -8.48
CA VAL A 189 7.39 -5.35 -7.62
C VAL A 189 7.00 -4.37 -6.52
N ALA A 190 7.09 -4.82 -5.27
CA ALA A 190 6.87 -3.97 -4.11
C ALA A 190 8.18 -3.25 -3.74
N VAL A 191 8.16 -1.93 -3.72
CA VAL A 191 9.25 -1.06 -3.30
C VAL A 191 8.93 -0.54 -1.90
N ALA A 192 9.57 -1.11 -0.88
CA ALA A 192 9.47 -0.66 0.49
C ALA A 192 10.62 0.31 0.78
N ASP A 193 10.35 1.60 0.65
CA ASP A 193 11.36 2.66 0.69
C ASP A 193 10.75 3.99 1.15
N THR A 194 11.28 5.12 0.68
CA THR A 194 10.91 6.48 1.07
C THR A 194 9.65 7.03 0.36
N GLY A 195 8.93 6.17 -0.36
CA GLY A 195 7.81 6.50 -1.25
C GLY A 195 8.22 6.57 -2.72
N VAL A 196 7.23 6.59 -3.62
CA VAL A 196 7.44 6.64 -5.07
C VAL A 196 6.61 7.78 -5.66
N ASP A 197 7.26 8.66 -6.41
CA ASP A 197 6.58 9.68 -7.21
C ASP A 197 6.08 9.09 -8.53
N PHE A 198 4.83 8.62 -8.55
CA PHE A 198 4.18 8.11 -9.75
C PHE A 198 3.75 9.20 -10.74
N GLY A 199 3.74 10.48 -10.34
CA GLY A 199 3.56 11.58 -11.29
C GLY A 199 4.84 11.88 -12.08
N HIS A 200 5.98 11.27 -11.72
CA HIS A 200 7.17 11.31 -12.57
C HIS A 200 6.88 10.67 -13.94
N PRO A 201 7.19 11.32 -15.08
CA PRO A 201 6.76 10.83 -16.40
C PRO A 201 7.22 9.41 -16.73
N ASP A 202 8.42 8.98 -16.30
CA ASP A 202 8.90 7.61 -16.50
C ASP A 202 8.14 6.53 -15.71
N LEU A 203 7.45 6.91 -14.63
CA LEU A 203 6.73 5.98 -13.74
C LEU A 203 5.22 6.10 -13.85
N ASN A 204 4.73 7.15 -14.50
CA ASN A 204 3.30 7.35 -14.69
C ASN A 204 2.67 6.18 -15.44
N GLY A 205 1.62 5.59 -14.85
CA GLY A 205 0.93 4.41 -15.37
C GLY A 205 1.54 3.07 -14.96
N THR A 206 2.63 3.06 -14.19
CA THR A 206 3.28 1.82 -13.72
C THR A 206 2.71 1.29 -12.40
N GLN A 207 1.78 2.00 -11.76
CA GLN A 207 1.19 1.60 -10.49
C GLN A 207 0.48 0.22 -10.58
N ALA A 208 0.85 -0.68 -9.68
CA ALA A 208 0.13 -1.93 -9.45
C ALA A 208 -1.23 -1.63 -8.82
N ARG A 209 -2.21 -2.51 -9.07
CA ARG A 209 -3.61 -2.32 -8.65
C ARG A 209 -4.12 -3.52 -7.88
N VAL A 210 -5.10 -3.27 -7.02
CA VAL A 210 -5.88 -4.33 -6.39
C VAL A 210 -6.76 -5.01 -7.45
N THR A 211 -6.49 -6.28 -7.72
CA THR A 211 -7.19 -7.07 -8.75
C THR A 211 -8.16 -8.11 -8.19
N ASP A 212 -8.20 -8.29 -6.86
CA ASP A 212 -9.16 -9.19 -6.24
C ASP A 212 -10.56 -8.56 -6.27
N THR A 213 -11.45 -9.16 -7.08
CA THR A 213 -12.88 -8.81 -7.20
C THR A 213 -13.69 -8.87 -5.89
N LYS A 214 -13.12 -9.47 -4.83
CA LYS A 214 -13.73 -9.50 -3.49
C LYS A 214 -13.24 -8.38 -2.59
N SER A 215 -12.18 -7.68 -2.98
CA SER A 215 -11.64 -6.56 -2.22
C SER A 215 -12.56 -5.36 -2.37
N PRO A 216 -12.92 -4.66 -1.27
CA PRO A 216 -13.65 -3.39 -1.38
C PRO A 216 -12.80 -2.29 -2.04
N TYR A 217 -11.49 -2.50 -2.17
CA TYR A 217 -10.55 -1.57 -2.78
C TYR A 217 -10.19 -1.96 -4.23
N GLU A 218 -10.96 -2.84 -4.88
CA GLU A 218 -10.72 -3.26 -6.27
C GLU A 218 -10.54 -2.04 -7.21
N GLY A 219 -9.53 -2.10 -8.08
CA GLY A 219 -9.24 -1.07 -9.07
C GLY A 219 -8.32 0.04 -8.59
N TRP A 220 -8.29 0.32 -7.28
CA TRP A 220 -7.36 1.28 -6.70
C TRP A 220 -5.90 0.79 -6.74
N PRO A 221 -4.92 1.71 -6.81
CA PRO A 221 -3.50 1.38 -6.69
C PRO A 221 -3.17 0.64 -5.38
N LEU A 222 -2.28 -0.35 -5.46
CA LEU A 222 -1.81 -1.14 -4.33
C LEU A 222 -0.68 -0.39 -3.62
N MET A 223 -1.04 0.53 -2.72
CA MET A 223 -0.10 1.40 -2.01
C MET A 223 -0.31 1.32 -0.50
N PHE A 224 0.76 1.58 0.26
CA PHE A 224 0.72 1.65 1.71
C PHE A 224 1.73 2.69 2.21
N ASP A 225 1.36 3.43 3.26
CA ASP A 225 2.32 4.20 4.06
C ASP A 225 2.03 3.92 5.54
N HIS A 226 2.97 3.24 6.20
CA HIS A 226 2.82 2.82 7.58
C HIS A 226 2.62 4.00 8.52
N ASN A 227 3.34 5.10 8.30
CA ASN A 227 3.34 6.24 9.20
C ASN A 227 1.96 6.93 9.19
N SER A 228 1.40 7.20 8.01
CA SER A 228 0.06 7.77 7.88
C SER A 228 -1.02 6.85 8.42
N MET A 229 -0.94 5.56 8.08
CA MET A 229 -1.88 4.56 8.59
C MET A 229 -1.87 4.50 10.13
N TYR A 230 -0.68 4.55 10.76
CA TYR A 230 -0.54 4.54 12.21
C TYR A 230 -1.19 5.76 12.86
N TYR A 231 -0.91 6.98 12.36
CA TYR A 231 -1.49 8.20 12.94
C TYR A 231 -2.99 8.29 12.72
N TRP A 232 -3.47 7.90 11.53
CA TRP A 232 -4.89 7.83 11.25
C TRP A 232 -5.59 6.85 12.18
N LEU A 233 -5.13 5.61 12.23
CA LEU A 233 -5.81 4.57 12.99
C LEU A 233 -5.86 4.91 14.49
N LEU A 234 -4.72 5.31 15.06
CA LEU A 234 -4.58 5.49 16.51
C LEU A 234 -5.13 6.83 16.99
N TYR A 235 -4.92 7.92 16.25
CA TYR A 235 -5.25 9.28 16.69
C TYR A 235 -6.37 9.94 15.88
N GLY A 236 -6.72 9.40 14.71
CA GLY A 236 -7.60 10.06 13.74
C GLY A 236 -6.93 11.27 13.09
N ASP A 237 -5.60 11.32 13.07
CA ASP A 237 -4.85 12.46 12.57
C ASP A 237 -4.45 12.25 11.11
N ALA A 238 -4.60 13.31 10.33
CA ALA A 238 -4.24 13.42 8.93
C ALA A 238 -3.67 14.83 8.67
N TYR A 239 -3.12 15.07 7.48
CA TYR A 239 -2.61 16.37 7.06
C TYR A 239 -3.78 17.37 6.93
N PRO A 240 -3.64 18.62 7.41
CA PRO A 240 -2.42 19.28 7.90
C PRO A 240 -2.15 19.12 9.42
N ALA A 241 -3.07 18.53 10.18
CA ALA A 241 -2.90 18.37 11.63
C ALA A 241 -1.68 17.50 12.00
N ARG A 242 -1.27 16.60 11.09
CA ARG A 242 -0.08 15.77 11.20
C ARG A 242 0.64 15.67 9.85
N GLY A 243 1.97 15.59 9.87
CA GLY A 243 2.78 15.28 8.68
C GLY A 243 2.59 13.82 8.25
N THR A 244 1.52 13.56 7.50
CA THR A 244 1.12 12.28 6.91
C THR A 244 0.78 12.48 5.45
N TRP A 245 0.74 11.42 4.67
CA TRP A 245 0.31 11.41 3.26
C TRP A 245 -1.21 11.19 3.11
N TYR A 246 -1.93 11.12 4.23
CA TYR A 246 -3.39 11.14 4.25
C TYR A 246 -3.80 12.59 4.45
N ALA A 247 -4.60 13.12 3.56
CA ALA A 247 -5.18 14.44 3.63
C ALA A 247 -6.55 14.37 4.30
N ASP A 248 -6.76 15.21 5.32
CA ASP A 248 -8.09 15.49 5.86
C ASP A 248 -8.87 16.27 4.82
N THR A 249 -9.92 15.66 4.28
CA THR A 249 -10.84 16.28 3.32
C THR A 249 -12.25 16.39 3.89
N SER A 250 -12.36 16.52 5.22
CA SER A 250 -13.64 16.58 5.94
C SER A 250 -14.30 17.96 5.93
N ILE A 251 -13.63 18.99 5.42
CA ILE A 251 -14.23 20.31 5.21
C ILE A 251 -15.19 20.21 4.03
N ILE A 252 -16.44 20.66 4.21
CA ILE A 252 -17.48 20.61 3.19
C ILE A 252 -17.91 22.03 2.84
N ASP A 253 -18.06 22.28 1.55
CA ASP A 253 -18.55 23.52 0.96
C ASP A 253 -19.64 23.22 -0.10
N TYR A 254 -20.37 24.26 -0.52
CA TYR A 254 -21.53 24.17 -1.39
C TYR A 254 -21.55 25.32 -2.41
N ASP A 255 -22.16 25.09 -3.58
CA ASP A 255 -22.55 26.15 -4.52
C ASP A 255 -24.08 26.28 -4.52
N ASN A 256 -24.64 26.89 -3.46
CA ASN A 256 -26.09 26.96 -3.28
C ASN A 256 -26.78 27.91 -4.27
N ASN A 257 -26.03 28.86 -4.83
CA ASN A 257 -26.55 29.86 -5.75
C ASN A 257 -26.35 29.47 -7.24
N THR A 258 -25.57 28.41 -7.49
CA THR A 258 -25.24 27.85 -8.82
C THR A 258 -24.53 28.85 -9.73
N ASP A 259 -23.62 29.65 -9.19
CA ASP A 259 -22.81 30.60 -9.94
C ASP A 259 -21.41 30.07 -10.32
N GLY A 260 -21.08 28.84 -9.90
CA GLY A 260 -19.80 28.20 -10.18
C GLY A 260 -18.69 28.56 -9.19
N LEU A 261 -19.01 29.29 -8.12
CA LEU A 261 -18.13 29.54 -6.98
C LEU A 261 -18.68 28.81 -5.74
N LEU A 262 -17.79 28.24 -4.96
CA LEU A 262 -18.16 27.69 -3.65
C LEU A 262 -18.43 28.83 -2.66
N ASP A 263 -19.48 28.67 -1.83
CA ASP A 263 -20.04 29.73 -1.01
C ASP A 263 -19.09 30.18 0.12
N ASP A 264 -18.34 29.27 0.74
CA ASP A 264 -17.44 29.58 1.87
C ASP A 264 -15.99 29.83 1.44
N SER A 265 -15.45 29.01 0.53
CA SER A 265 -14.07 29.08 0.06
C SER A 265 -13.84 30.02 -1.12
N GLU A 266 -14.90 30.41 -1.83
CA GLU A 266 -14.86 31.19 -3.08
C GLU A 266 -14.10 30.51 -4.22
N TYR A 267 -13.79 29.20 -4.10
CA TYR A 267 -13.13 28.43 -5.16
C TYR A 267 -14.00 28.30 -6.40
N ASN A 268 -13.38 28.43 -7.57
CA ASN A 268 -14.07 28.36 -8.85
C ASN A 268 -14.11 26.94 -9.38
N ILE A 269 -15.32 26.39 -9.41
CA ILE A 269 -15.65 25.05 -9.91
C ILE A 269 -16.30 25.09 -11.30
N THR A 270 -16.34 26.26 -11.95
CA THR A 270 -16.91 26.42 -13.29
C THR A 270 -16.18 25.52 -14.29
N GLY A 271 -16.87 24.53 -14.85
CA GLY A 271 -16.29 23.60 -15.82
C GLY A 271 -15.77 22.29 -15.21
N VAL A 272 -15.73 22.20 -13.89
CA VAL A 272 -15.60 20.92 -13.17
C VAL A 272 -16.94 20.19 -13.23
N ASN A 273 -16.93 18.85 -13.28
CA ASN A 273 -18.17 18.10 -13.16
C ASN A 273 -18.78 18.34 -11.76
N ALA A 274 -20.05 18.72 -11.71
CA ALA A 274 -20.70 19.04 -10.44
C ALA A 274 -20.79 17.80 -9.52
N SER A 275 -20.65 18.04 -8.22
CA SER A 275 -20.97 17.05 -7.19
C SER A 275 -22.43 16.62 -7.32
N LEU A 276 -22.69 15.31 -7.36
CA LEU A 276 -24.05 14.78 -7.50
C LEU A 276 -24.84 14.85 -6.20
N SER A 277 -24.18 14.80 -5.04
CA SER A 277 -24.80 15.08 -3.74
C SER A 277 -24.95 16.57 -3.44
N GLY A 278 -24.22 17.42 -4.18
CA GLY A 278 -24.16 18.87 -4.01
C GLY A 278 -23.11 19.34 -3.00
N ALA A 279 -22.42 18.42 -2.32
CA ALA A 279 -21.39 18.73 -1.34
C ALA A 279 -19.99 18.58 -1.97
N TYR A 280 -19.15 19.59 -1.78
CA TYR A 280 -17.77 19.60 -2.24
C TYR A 280 -16.85 19.45 -1.04
N HIS A 281 -15.98 18.45 -1.09
CA HIS A 281 -15.04 18.19 -0.02
C HIS A 281 -13.72 18.91 -0.30
N LEU A 282 -13.15 19.54 0.72
CA LEU A 282 -11.96 20.37 0.64
C LEU A 282 -10.89 19.86 1.58
N GLY A 283 -9.63 19.93 1.15
CA GLY A 283 -8.45 19.66 1.97
C GLY A 283 -7.19 20.28 1.39
N GLU A 284 -6.03 19.84 1.87
CA GLU A 284 -4.72 20.34 1.43
C GLU A 284 -3.80 19.17 1.06
N HIS A 285 -3.00 19.35 0.02
CA HIS A 285 -2.11 18.30 -0.48
C HIS A 285 -0.91 18.09 0.45
N PRO A 286 -0.62 16.84 0.89
CA PRO A 286 0.36 16.58 1.95
C PRO A 286 1.83 16.65 1.50
N ASP A 287 2.09 16.72 0.20
CA ASP A 287 3.47 16.75 -0.32
C ASP A 287 4.15 18.10 -0.12
N TRP A 288 5.07 18.14 0.84
CA TRP A 288 5.87 19.31 1.13
C TRP A 288 6.76 19.77 -0.03
N ARG A 289 7.20 18.86 -0.92
CA ARG A 289 8.00 19.23 -2.10
C ARG A 289 7.13 19.90 -3.16
N LEU A 290 5.91 19.39 -3.36
CA LEU A 290 4.91 20.06 -4.17
C LEU A 290 4.60 21.45 -3.62
N ILE A 291 4.33 21.57 -2.32
CA ILE A 291 4.04 22.84 -1.65
C ILE A 291 5.19 23.85 -1.87
N ASP A 292 6.45 23.42 -1.74
CA ASP A 292 7.61 24.27 -1.99
C ASP A 292 7.68 24.73 -3.45
N LYS A 293 7.47 23.81 -4.41
CA LYS A 293 7.45 24.11 -5.85
C LYS A 293 6.29 25.03 -6.25
N ALA A 294 5.10 24.84 -5.68
CA ALA A 294 3.90 25.63 -5.94
C ALA A 294 3.92 26.98 -5.18
N GLY A 295 4.84 27.16 -4.23
CA GLY A 295 5.01 28.39 -3.47
C GLY A 295 4.00 28.59 -2.34
N GLY A 296 3.47 27.50 -1.77
CA GLY A 296 2.53 27.49 -0.63
C GLY A 296 1.54 26.34 -0.69
N ASP A 297 0.62 26.30 0.28
CA ASP A 297 -0.35 25.20 0.43
C ASP A 297 -1.15 25.01 -0.86
N VAL A 298 -1.32 23.75 -1.26
CA VAL A 298 -2.02 23.33 -2.48
C VAL A 298 -3.40 22.80 -2.10
N PRO A 299 -4.48 23.53 -2.40
CA PRO A 299 -5.84 23.07 -2.14
C PRO A 299 -6.18 21.79 -2.91
N ILE A 300 -7.04 20.97 -2.31
CA ILE A 300 -7.64 19.80 -2.94
C ILE A 300 -9.16 19.96 -2.93
N LEU A 301 -9.79 19.67 -4.07
CA LEU A 301 -11.24 19.51 -4.21
C LEU A 301 -11.56 18.03 -4.46
N VAL A 302 -12.53 17.49 -3.73
CA VAL A 302 -12.99 16.09 -3.89
C VAL A 302 -14.49 16.08 -4.19
N VAL A 303 -14.88 15.35 -5.24
CA VAL A 303 -16.26 15.34 -5.76
C VAL A 303 -16.76 13.92 -6.05
N ASP A 304 -18.07 13.74 -5.92
CA ASP A 304 -18.84 12.52 -6.20
C ASP A 304 -19.54 12.62 -7.57
N ASP A 305 -18.80 13.02 -8.61
CA ASP A 305 -19.32 13.38 -9.93
C ASP A 305 -19.81 12.20 -10.79
N ARG A 306 -19.54 10.96 -10.36
CA ARG A 306 -19.93 9.72 -11.07
C ARG A 306 -21.08 8.98 -10.37
N ILE A 307 -21.05 8.93 -9.04
CA ILE A 307 -22.03 8.23 -8.20
C ILE A 307 -22.27 9.08 -6.95
N SER A 308 -23.51 9.53 -6.74
CA SER A 308 -23.85 10.38 -5.59
C SER A 308 -23.51 9.70 -4.26
N GLY A 309 -22.79 10.41 -3.40
CA GLY A 309 -22.29 9.96 -2.11
C GLY A 309 -21.01 9.12 -2.15
N LEU A 310 -20.49 8.79 -3.35
CA LEU A 310 -19.22 8.09 -3.53
C LEU A 310 -18.21 9.05 -4.15
N TYR A 311 -17.36 9.61 -3.30
CA TYR A 311 -16.30 10.53 -3.67
C TYR A 311 -15.10 9.77 -4.19
N GLU A 312 -14.70 10.02 -5.44
CA GLU A 312 -13.56 9.32 -6.06
C GLU A 312 -12.73 10.22 -6.98
N THR A 313 -13.24 11.41 -7.33
CA THR A 313 -12.54 12.34 -8.20
C THR A 313 -11.94 13.45 -7.35
N VAL A 314 -10.62 13.60 -7.45
CA VAL A 314 -9.80 14.53 -6.67
C VAL A 314 -9.10 15.49 -7.62
N TYR A 315 -9.14 16.79 -7.34
CA TYR A 315 -8.44 17.82 -8.10
C TYR A 315 -7.46 18.55 -7.18
N PRO A 316 -6.14 18.37 -7.36
CA PRO A 316 -5.15 19.21 -6.69
C PRO A 316 -4.93 20.50 -7.50
N ASP A 317 -5.12 21.67 -6.87
CA ASP A 317 -4.85 22.99 -7.47
C ASP A 317 -3.34 23.28 -7.43
N ILE A 318 -2.58 22.56 -8.26
CA ILE A 318 -1.10 22.59 -8.28
C ILE A 318 -0.59 23.99 -8.64
N ASN A 319 -1.33 24.71 -9.49
CA ASN A 319 -0.97 26.05 -9.96
C ASN A 319 -1.42 27.18 -9.00
N ARG A 320 -2.30 26.85 -8.05
CA ARG A 320 -2.78 27.71 -6.95
C ARG A 320 -3.53 28.96 -7.42
N ASP A 321 -4.31 28.83 -8.49
CA ASP A 321 -5.14 29.91 -9.02
C ASP A 321 -6.59 29.89 -8.54
N GLY A 322 -6.97 28.88 -7.74
CA GLY A 322 -8.32 28.70 -7.21
C GLY A 322 -9.35 28.28 -8.25
N GLN A 323 -8.93 27.87 -9.45
CA GLN A 323 -9.77 27.39 -10.54
C GLN A 323 -9.51 25.91 -10.82
N PHE A 324 -10.47 25.05 -10.46
CA PHE A 324 -10.26 23.60 -10.54
C PHE A 324 -10.49 23.00 -11.94
N SER A 325 -10.97 23.80 -12.89
CA SER A 325 -11.36 23.31 -14.23
C SER A 325 -10.17 22.97 -15.15
N ASN A 326 -9.00 23.53 -14.85
CA ASN A 326 -7.74 23.33 -15.54
C ASN A 326 -6.81 22.35 -14.81
N ASP A 327 -7.21 21.83 -13.66
CA ASP A 327 -6.43 20.83 -12.93
C ASP A 327 -6.73 19.41 -13.42
N VAL A 328 -5.71 18.57 -13.36
CA VAL A 328 -5.81 17.16 -13.76
C VAL A 328 -6.55 16.39 -12.68
N ALA A 329 -7.71 15.85 -13.04
CA ALA A 329 -8.51 15.01 -12.17
C ALA A 329 -7.80 13.68 -11.86
N MET A 330 -7.73 13.31 -10.58
CA MET A 330 -7.20 12.04 -10.08
C MET A 330 -8.37 11.14 -9.63
N ARG A 331 -8.46 9.90 -10.15
CA ARG A 331 -9.53 8.93 -9.83
C ARG A 331 -9.13 7.51 -10.25
N PRO A 332 -9.88 6.46 -9.87
CA PRO A 332 -9.62 5.10 -10.34
C PRO A 332 -9.52 4.99 -11.87
N GLY A 333 -8.37 4.51 -12.34
CA GLY A 333 -7.92 4.44 -13.74
C GLY A 333 -7.00 5.59 -14.19
N GLU A 334 -7.03 6.72 -13.50
CA GLU A 334 -6.37 7.99 -13.85
C GLU A 334 -5.88 8.66 -12.55
N GLU A 335 -4.96 8.05 -11.80
CA GLU A 335 -4.67 8.45 -10.41
C GLU A 335 -3.57 9.48 -10.23
N THR A 336 -2.88 9.87 -11.29
CA THR A 336 -1.74 10.78 -11.22
C THR A 336 -2.14 12.15 -11.76
N ALA A 337 -1.54 13.19 -11.19
CA ALA A 337 -1.67 14.56 -11.66
C ALA A 337 -0.31 15.25 -11.68
N GLY A 338 -0.21 16.30 -12.47
CA GLY A 338 0.96 17.15 -12.53
C GLY A 338 0.70 18.39 -13.37
N LEU A 339 1.68 19.30 -13.35
CA LEU A 339 1.66 20.54 -14.11
C LEU A 339 2.84 20.55 -15.09
N ASP A 340 2.51 20.70 -16.37
CA ASP A 340 3.45 21.02 -17.45
C ASP A 340 3.61 22.54 -17.52
N THR A 341 4.82 23.03 -17.22
CA THR A 341 5.11 24.46 -17.10
C THR A 341 5.78 25.05 -18.33
N ASP A 342 6.33 24.21 -19.22
CA ASP A 342 7.05 24.65 -20.42
C ASP A 342 6.37 24.24 -21.75
N GLY A 343 5.33 23.42 -21.68
CA GLY A 343 4.48 23.02 -22.80
C GLY A 343 5.07 21.89 -23.65
N ASP A 344 6.02 21.11 -23.11
CA ASP A 344 6.62 19.97 -23.82
C ASP A 344 5.76 18.69 -23.77
N GLY A 345 4.68 18.71 -22.99
CA GLY A 345 3.75 17.60 -22.81
C GLY A 345 4.10 16.65 -21.66
N LEU A 346 5.12 16.97 -20.86
CA LEU A 346 5.53 16.25 -19.65
C LEU A 346 5.26 17.11 -18.41
N TRP A 347 5.02 16.45 -17.28
CA TRP A 347 4.84 17.17 -16.02
C TRP A 347 6.19 17.54 -15.40
N ASP A 348 6.39 18.84 -15.13
CA ASP A 348 7.54 19.40 -14.42
C ASP A 348 7.35 19.37 -12.90
N ILE A 349 6.09 19.48 -12.48
CA ILE A 349 5.66 19.44 -11.09
C ILE A 349 4.69 18.28 -10.96
N SER A 350 5.07 17.30 -10.13
CA SER A 350 4.23 16.14 -9.83
C SER A 350 3.26 16.46 -8.69
N GLY A 351 2.02 16.01 -8.81
CA GLY A 351 1.05 15.89 -7.73
C GLY A 351 1.00 14.49 -7.10
N GLY A 352 1.95 13.61 -7.44
CA GLY A 352 1.98 12.24 -6.96
C GLY A 352 0.80 11.40 -7.47
N LEU A 353 0.33 10.47 -6.63
CA LEU A 353 -0.75 9.53 -6.96
C LEU A 353 -1.78 9.47 -5.83
N VAL A 354 -3.07 9.52 -6.16
CA VAL A 354 -4.16 9.20 -5.22
C VAL A 354 -4.41 7.71 -5.26
N TYR A 355 -4.38 7.03 -4.11
CA TYR A 355 -4.66 5.59 -4.08
C TYR A 355 -5.93 5.19 -3.37
N TRP A 356 -6.61 6.11 -2.66
CA TRP A 356 -7.93 5.85 -2.12
C TRP A 356 -8.60 7.15 -1.65
N VAL A 357 -9.93 7.19 -1.74
CA VAL A 357 -10.78 8.23 -1.14
C VAL A 357 -11.82 7.53 -0.27
N ALA A 358 -12.12 8.10 0.89
CA ALA A 358 -13.07 7.54 1.83
C ALA A 358 -14.46 7.35 1.21
N ASP A 359 -15.03 6.15 1.38
CA ASP A 359 -16.36 5.78 0.88
C ASP A 359 -17.44 5.75 1.99
N GLY A 360 -17.07 6.06 3.23
CA GLY A 360 -17.98 6.06 4.38
C GLY A 360 -18.32 4.67 4.94
N THR A 361 -17.79 3.60 4.35
CA THR A 361 -18.13 2.21 4.69
C THR A 361 -16.89 1.39 5.07
N ASN A 362 -15.78 1.58 4.38
CA ASN A 362 -14.54 0.84 4.55
C ASN A 362 -13.48 1.68 5.28
N GLY A 363 -12.60 0.99 6.01
CA GLY A 363 -11.40 1.62 6.54
C GLY A 363 -10.44 1.99 5.41
N VAL A 364 -9.32 2.61 5.78
CA VAL A 364 -8.19 2.76 4.86
C VAL A 364 -7.73 1.37 4.38
N PRO A 365 -7.24 1.21 3.13
CA PRO A 365 -6.68 -0.06 2.67
C PRO A 365 -5.73 -0.68 3.70
N TYR A 366 -5.93 -1.98 4.00
CA TYR A 366 -5.19 -2.77 5.00
C TYR A 366 -5.44 -2.45 6.49
N THR A 367 -6.21 -1.41 6.86
CA THR A 367 -6.38 -1.07 8.29
C THR A 367 -7.19 -2.07 9.08
N ASP A 368 -8.08 -2.85 8.46
CA ASP A 368 -8.83 -3.90 9.15
C ASP A 368 -7.91 -5.00 9.70
N THR A 369 -6.98 -5.46 8.85
CA THR A 369 -5.97 -6.46 9.14
C THR A 369 -4.98 -5.90 10.17
N TYR A 370 -4.53 -4.66 9.99
CA TYR A 370 -3.63 -4.01 10.93
C TYR A 370 -4.28 -3.82 12.30
N ALA A 371 -5.51 -3.29 12.36
CA ALA A 371 -6.23 -3.05 13.60
C ALA A 371 -6.44 -4.34 14.39
N ALA A 372 -6.92 -5.41 13.75
CA ALA A 372 -7.12 -6.71 14.40
C ALA A 372 -5.80 -7.27 14.97
N ARG A 373 -4.70 -7.17 14.21
CA ARG A 373 -3.38 -7.64 14.64
C ARG A 373 -2.84 -6.87 15.84
N HIS A 374 -3.08 -5.56 15.88
CA HIS A 374 -2.58 -4.68 16.94
C HIS A 374 -3.54 -4.50 18.13
N GLY A 375 -4.78 -5.00 18.05
CA GLY A 375 -5.76 -4.90 19.14
C GLY A 375 -6.49 -3.55 19.15
N TYR A 376 -6.57 -2.88 18.01
CA TYR A 376 -7.32 -1.64 17.82
C TYR A 376 -8.66 -1.92 17.13
N ALA A 377 -9.58 -0.96 17.21
CA ALA A 377 -10.73 -0.94 16.32
C ALA A 377 -10.32 -0.31 14.98
N ASN A 378 -10.86 -0.81 13.88
CA ASN A 378 -10.69 -0.20 12.56
C ASN A 378 -11.38 1.17 12.54
N ARG A 379 -10.66 2.23 12.16
CA ARG A 379 -11.19 3.59 12.04
C ARG A 379 -11.66 3.85 10.62
N ILE A 380 -12.97 4.02 10.47
CA ILE A 380 -13.65 4.22 9.19
C ILE A 380 -14.00 5.71 9.04
N PRO A 381 -13.41 6.44 8.07
CA PRO A 381 -13.78 7.82 7.75
C PRO A 381 -15.14 7.89 7.07
N GLY A 382 -15.82 9.03 7.20
CA GLY A 382 -17.02 9.36 6.42
C GLY A 382 -16.69 9.52 4.94
N ALA A 383 -17.69 9.34 4.06
CA ALA A 383 -17.49 9.46 2.63
C ALA A 383 -16.92 10.84 2.27
N GLY A 384 -15.84 10.88 1.48
CA GLY A 384 -15.12 12.09 1.09
C GLY A 384 -14.23 12.72 2.17
N ASN A 385 -14.26 12.26 3.44
CA ASN A 385 -13.57 12.93 4.54
C ASN A 385 -12.06 12.67 4.61
N LEU A 386 -11.53 11.70 3.84
CA LEU A 386 -10.12 11.36 3.86
C LEU A 386 -9.66 10.99 2.45
N THR A 387 -8.54 11.56 2.00
CA THR A 387 -7.92 11.27 0.70
C THR A 387 -6.48 10.83 0.88
N LEU A 388 -6.07 9.75 0.22
CA LEU A 388 -4.78 9.10 0.44
C LEU A 388 -3.88 9.28 -0.77
N PHE A 389 -2.68 9.80 -0.51
CA PHE A 389 -1.67 10.02 -1.53
C PHE A 389 -0.46 9.10 -1.35
N MET A 390 0.07 8.61 -2.45
CA MET A 390 1.42 8.06 -2.54
C MET A 390 2.30 9.13 -3.18
N ILE A 391 3.27 9.57 -2.40
CA ILE A 391 4.21 10.64 -2.74
C ILE A 391 5.62 10.21 -2.33
N GLU A 392 6.58 11.10 -2.50
CA GLU A 392 7.98 10.83 -2.18
C GLU A 392 8.50 11.74 -1.06
N SER A 393 9.04 11.14 0.01
CA SER A 393 9.74 11.89 1.08
C SER A 393 11.25 11.98 0.86
N GLY A 394 11.85 10.99 0.21
CA GLY A 394 13.28 10.91 -0.12
C GLY A 394 13.45 10.43 -1.56
N SER A 395 14.48 10.89 -2.29
CA SER A 395 14.63 10.55 -3.72
C SER A 395 14.86 9.05 -4.00
N HIS A 396 15.08 8.26 -2.96
CA HIS A 396 15.60 6.90 -3.08
C HIS A 396 14.53 5.92 -3.59
N GLY A 397 13.29 6.03 -3.11
CA GLY A 397 12.21 5.13 -3.53
C GLY A 397 11.83 5.30 -4.99
N THR A 398 11.73 6.54 -5.50
CA THR A 398 11.52 6.80 -6.94
C THR A 398 12.68 6.29 -7.78
N LEU A 399 13.93 6.42 -7.30
CA LEU A 399 15.10 5.86 -7.99
C LEU A 399 15.07 4.32 -8.03
N CYS A 400 14.67 3.67 -6.94
CA CYS A 400 14.45 2.22 -6.89
C CYS A 400 13.34 1.79 -7.86
N ALA A 401 12.19 2.47 -7.84
CA ALA A 401 11.09 2.21 -8.78
C ALA A 401 11.52 2.44 -10.23
N SER A 402 12.30 3.49 -10.50
CA SER A 402 12.86 3.77 -11.83
C SER A 402 13.80 2.67 -12.31
N ALA A 403 14.67 2.16 -11.42
CA ALA A 403 15.53 1.03 -11.73
C ALA A 403 14.75 -0.25 -12.07
N VAL A 404 13.50 -0.37 -11.61
CA VAL A 404 12.62 -1.49 -11.94
C VAL A 404 11.86 -1.21 -13.23
N ALA A 405 11.07 -0.14 -13.31
CA ALA A 405 10.01 0.03 -14.29
C ALA A 405 10.04 1.37 -15.06
N ALA A 406 11.12 2.16 -14.99
CA ALA A 406 11.21 3.37 -15.81
C ALA A 406 10.98 3.04 -17.29
N GLN A 407 10.18 3.88 -17.96
CA GLN A 407 9.75 3.67 -19.34
C GLN A 407 10.66 4.35 -20.39
N GLY A 408 11.64 5.15 -19.95
CA GLY A 408 12.51 5.90 -20.85
C GLY A 408 11.80 6.99 -21.64
N ILE A 409 10.77 7.60 -21.06
CA ILE A 409 10.03 8.74 -21.59
C ILE A 409 10.89 10.00 -21.49
N VAL A 410 11.60 10.20 -20.38
CA VAL A 410 12.47 11.37 -20.18
C VAL A 410 13.92 11.10 -20.61
N SER A 411 14.71 12.16 -20.71
CA SER A 411 16.16 12.08 -20.95
C SER A 411 16.58 11.29 -22.19
N ASP A 412 15.79 11.32 -23.27
CA ASP A 412 16.01 10.57 -24.51
C ASP A 412 16.09 9.03 -24.31
N GLY A 413 15.38 8.49 -23.32
CA GLY A 413 15.38 7.05 -23.03
C GLY A 413 16.66 6.53 -22.38
N LYS A 414 17.46 7.41 -21.76
CA LYS A 414 18.70 7.03 -21.06
C LYS A 414 18.46 6.15 -19.84
N VAL A 415 17.30 6.27 -19.20
CA VAL A 415 16.92 5.50 -18.03
C VAL A 415 15.78 4.58 -18.44
N LEU A 416 16.04 3.28 -18.40
CA LEU A 416 15.05 2.25 -18.67
C LEU A 416 15.15 1.22 -17.54
N GLY A 417 14.01 0.87 -16.97
CA GLY A 417 13.94 -0.08 -15.87
C GLY A 417 14.40 -1.48 -16.29
N MET A 418 14.86 -2.28 -15.33
CA MET A 418 15.23 -3.69 -15.52
C MET A 418 14.08 -4.57 -16.04
N ALA A 419 12.86 -4.21 -15.67
CA ALA A 419 11.61 -4.88 -16.01
C ALA A 419 10.56 -3.80 -16.37
N PRO A 420 10.70 -3.15 -17.53
CA PRO A 420 9.89 -1.97 -17.88
C PRO A 420 8.40 -2.25 -18.04
N ASN A 421 8.00 -3.53 -18.15
CA ASN A 421 6.60 -3.95 -18.22
C ASN A 421 6.05 -4.48 -16.88
N ALA A 422 6.84 -4.41 -15.81
CA ALA A 422 6.38 -4.67 -14.45
C ALA A 422 5.54 -3.50 -13.93
N THR A 423 4.75 -3.79 -12.90
CA THR A 423 4.01 -2.76 -12.15
C THR A 423 4.57 -2.62 -10.75
N ILE A 424 4.47 -1.42 -10.17
CA ILE A 424 5.08 -1.05 -8.90
C ILE A 424 4.00 -0.88 -7.83
N SER A 425 4.21 -1.53 -6.69
CA SER A 425 3.53 -1.22 -5.44
C SER A 425 4.52 -0.49 -4.53
N SER A 426 4.07 0.52 -3.79
CA SER A 426 4.91 1.26 -2.84
C SER A 426 4.42 1.00 -1.41
N ILE A 427 5.37 0.79 -0.48
CA ILE A 427 5.12 0.44 0.93
C ILE A 427 5.92 1.37 1.85
#